data_AF-A0A3P1ZRC5-F1
#
_entry.id   AF-A0A3P1ZRC5-F1
#
_cell.length_a   1.000
_cell.length_b   1.000
_cell.length_c   1.000
_cell.angle_alpha   90.00
_cell.angle_beta   90.00
_cell.angle_gamma   90.00
#
_symmetry.space_group_name_H-M   'P 1'
#
loop_
_entity.id
_entity.type
_entity.pdbx_description
1 polymer ?
#
loop_
_entity_poly.entity_id
_entity_poly.type
_entity_poly.pdbx_seq_one_letter_code
_entity_poly.pdbx_strand_id
1 'polypeptide(L)'
;MMPRVYFDIEAVVAVEDTGMSAPVLRGRMLALLHPLFAAKPHTYALAIPAGRQAFCDKGGGMVRIFASDREDLDALAASLAQLPWMRDYARLHYPVTVSEDYGGAWVAFRRYRIPTLKSDRKTGAEAGQLRQRRILGMQKEKMDYFVVNSRSTGQHFTLAVRRESGTPPQAECLPNSYGLCSAHNLFCVPDLP
;
A
#
# COMPACT_ATOMS: atom_id res chain seq x y z
N MET A 1 -7.38 0.05 15.19
CA MET A 1 -7.70 -1.30 14.65
C MET A 1 -6.61 -2.31 15.03
N MET A 2 -6.89 -3.62 14.99
CA MET A 2 -5.90 -4.71 15.10
C MET A 2 -5.93 -5.56 13.82
N PRO A 3 -4.80 -6.06 13.28
CA PRO A 3 -4.79 -6.77 12.00
C PRO A 3 -5.18 -8.26 12.16
N ARG A 4 -6.47 -8.52 12.43
CA ARG A 4 -6.99 -9.87 12.73
C ARG A 4 -7.63 -10.56 11.54
N VAL A 5 -8.10 -9.79 10.57
CA VAL A 5 -8.67 -10.31 9.32
C VAL A 5 -8.05 -9.57 8.16
N TYR A 6 -7.96 -10.22 7.00
CA TYR A 6 -7.46 -9.60 5.78
C TYR A 6 -8.16 -10.11 4.53
N PHE A 7 -8.10 -9.33 3.46
CA PHE A 7 -8.33 -9.86 2.10
C PHE A 7 -7.35 -9.23 1.12
N ASP A 8 -7.20 -9.90 -0.01
CA ASP A 8 -6.34 -9.47 -1.11
C ASP A 8 -7.17 -8.85 -2.23
N ILE A 9 -6.62 -7.78 -2.80
CA ILE A 9 -7.08 -7.21 -4.07
C ILE A 9 -6.00 -7.48 -5.09
N GLU A 10 -6.37 -8.22 -6.12
CA GLU A 10 -5.48 -8.64 -7.18
C GLU A 10 -5.92 -8.02 -8.51
N ALA A 11 -5.01 -7.38 -9.24
CA ALA A 11 -5.32 -6.81 -10.55
C ALA A 11 -5.49 -7.96 -11.54
N VAL A 12 -6.60 -7.99 -12.27
CA VAL A 12 -6.74 -8.94 -13.36
C VAL A 12 -5.87 -8.45 -14.52
N VAL A 13 -4.77 -9.16 -14.77
CA VAL A 13 -3.95 -8.93 -15.97
C VAL A 13 -4.59 -9.72 -17.10
N ALA A 14 -4.88 -9.07 -18.23
CA ALA A 14 -5.30 -9.78 -19.43
C ALA A 14 -4.21 -10.77 -19.88
N VAL A 15 -4.60 -11.80 -20.61
CA VAL A 15 -3.66 -12.79 -21.20
C VAL A 15 -2.64 -12.10 -22.13
N GLU A 16 -3.01 -10.93 -22.65
CA GLU A 16 -2.13 -10.01 -23.37
C GLU A 16 -1.60 -8.93 -22.43
N ASP A 17 -0.32 -8.59 -22.58
CA ASP A 17 0.35 -7.57 -21.77
C ASP A 17 -0.43 -6.25 -21.83
N THR A 18 -1.11 -5.90 -20.73
CA THR A 18 -1.87 -4.66 -20.61
C THR A 18 -0.99 -3.40 -20.73
N GLY A 19 0.34 -3.57 -20.76
CA GLY A 19 1.33 -2.49 -20.79
C GLY A 19 1.42 -1.72 -19.47
N MET A 20 0.64 -2.10 -18.45
CA MET A 20 0.64 -1.46 -17.13
C MET A 20 1.49 -2.27 -16.14
N SER A 21 2.46 -1.59 -15.52
CA SER A 21 3.29 -2.20 -14.49
C SER A 21 2.53 -2.35 -13.16
N ALA A 22 2.95 -3.32 -12.35
CA ALA A 22 2.36 -3.57 -11.02
C ALA A 22 2.27 -2.30 -10.13
N PRO A 23 3.28 -1.40 -10.07
CA PRO A 23 3.17 -0.13 -9.34
C PRO A 23 2.05 0.81 -9.83
N VAL A 24 1.73 0.78 -11.13
CA VAL A 24 0.63 1.57 -11.72
C VAL A 24 -0.72 0.99 -11.32
N LEU A 25 -0.88 -0.34 -11.41
CA LEU A 25 -2.12 -1.01 -11.02
C LEU A 25 -2.40 -0.86 -9.52
N ARG A 26 -1.40 -1.10 -8.67
CA ARG A 26 -1.51 -0.83 -7.23
C ARG A 26 -1.82 0.64 -6.95
N GLY A 27 -1.24 1.56 -7.72
CA GLY A 27 -1.50 2.99 -7.59
C GLY A 27 -2.95 3.37 -7.89
N ARG A 28 -3.56 2.74 -8.90
CA ARG A 28 -5.00 2.86 -9.17
C ARG A 28 -5.85 2.31 -8.03
N MET A 29 -5.54 1.12 -7.52
CA MET A 29 -6.23 0.55 -6.36
C MET A 29 -6.13 1.49 -5.15
N LEU A 30 -4.93 1.98 -4.84
CA LEU A 30 -4.70 2.89 -3.73
C LEU A 30 -5.51 4.18 -3.88
N ALA A 31 -5.64 4.73 -5.08
CA ALA A 31 -6.45 5.92 -5.35
C ALA A 31 -7.96 5.68 -5.12
N LEU A 32 -8.46 4.47 -5.33
CA LEU A 32 -9.84 4.08 -5.04
C LEU A 32 -10.06 3.79 -3.55
N LEU A 33 -9.07 3.19 -2.88
CA LEU A 33 -9.09 2.91 -1.45
C LEU A 33 -9.00 4.17 -0.59
N HIS A 34 -8.19 5.14 -1.01
CA HIS A 34 -7.91 6.36 -0.27
C HIS A 34 -9.16 7.10 0.25
N PRO A 35 -10.19 7.41 -0.57
CA PRO A 35 -11.39 8.06 -0.05
C PRO A 35 -12.19 7.18 0.92
N LEU A 36 -12.19 5.86 0.73
CA LEU A 36 -12.89 4.92 1.64
C LEU A 36 -12.18 4.84 3.00
N PHE A 37 -10.84 4.83 2.99
CA PHE A 37 -10.03 4.87 4.20
C PHE A 37 -10.12 6.22 4.92
N ALA A 38 -10.27 7.32 4.16
CA ALA A 38 -10.48 8.63 4.73
C ALA A 38 -11.87 8.76 5.40
N ALA A 39 -12.89 8.08 4.87
CA ALA A 39 -14.24 8.06 5.44
C ALA A 39 -14.34 7.24 6.75
N LYS A 40 -13.48 6.22 6.91
CA LYS A 40 -13.34 5.42 8.15
C LYS A 40 -11.87 5.43 8.64
N PRO A 41 -11.44 6.50 9.32
CA PRO A 41 -10.06 6.63 9.78
C PRO A 41 -9.63 5.49 10.70
N HIS A 42 -8.38 5.05 10.56
CA HIS A 42 -7.75 4.05 11.43
C HIS A 42 -8.36 2.64 11.39
N THR A 43 -9.31 2.38 10.51
CA THR A 43 -9.99 1.08 10.37
C THR A 43 -9.19 0.08 9.53
N TYR A 44 -8.52 0.55 8.48
CA TYR A 44 -7.88 -0.32 7.48
C TYR A 44 -6.37 -0.08 7.41
N ALA A 45 -5.57 -1.15 7.45
CA ALA A 45 -4.15 -1.09 7.07
C ALA A 45 -3.92 -1.75 5.73
N LEU A 46 -2.93 -1.23 5.01
CA LEU A 46 -2.52 -1.72 3.71
C LEU A 46 -1.13 -2.34 3.80
N ALA A 47 -1.00 -3.51 3.17
CA ALA A 47 0.26 -4.19 2.96
C ALA A 47 0.48 -4.48 1.47
N ILE A 48 1.74 -4.65 1.11
CA ILE A 48 2.16 -5.16 -0.19
C ILE A 48 2.77 -6.54 0.11
N PRO A 49 2.06 -7.64 -0.20
CA PRO A 49 2.57 -8.99 0.05
C PRO A 49 3.92 -9.20 -0.64
N ALA A 50 4.92 -9.71 0.11
CA ALA A 50 6.18 -10.13 -0.48
C ALA A 50 6.05 -11.51 -1.14
N GLY A 51 7.01 -11.87 -1.98
CA GLY A 51 7.19 -13.27 -2.40
C GLY A 51 6.28 -13.75 -3.53
N ARG A 52 5.26 -12.99 -3.94
CA ARG A 52 4.53 -13.23 -5.20
C ARG A 52 5.21 -12.58 -6.40
N GLN A 53 6.54 -12.69 -6.45
CA GLN A 53 7.38 -12.15 -7.52
C GLN A 53 6.84 -12.57 -8.90
N ALA A 54 6.49 -13.85 -9.06
CA ALA A 54 5.93 -14.37 -10.31
C ALA A 54 4.62 -13.69 -10.76
N PHE A 55 3.82 -13.15 -9.84
CA PHE A 55 2.62 -12.39 -10.17
C PHE A 55 2.95 -10.95 -10.57
N CYS A 56 3.84 -10.30 -9.81
CA CYS A 56 4.36 -8.97 -10.12
C CYS A 56 5.16 -8.93 -11.43
N ASP A 57 5.92 -9.98 -11.73
CA ASP A 57 6.74 -10.15 -12.93
C ASP A 57 5.88 -10.36 -14.17
N LYS A 58 4.66 -10.88 -14.01
CA LYS A 58 3.61 -10.94 -15.05
C LYS A 58 2.77 -9.64 -15.14
N GLY A 59 3.25 -8.55 -14.54
CA GLY A 59 2.57 -7.25 -14.56
C GLY A 59 1.45 -7.10 -13.52
N GLY A 60 1.16 -8.13 -12.71
CA GLY A 60 0.06 -8.12 -11.75
C GLY A 60 0.33 -7.26 -10.52
N GLY A 61 -0.60 -6.35 -10.20
CA GLY A 61 -0.58 -5.56 -8.97
C GLY A 61 -1.44 -6.21 -7.88
N MET A 62 -0.89 -6.40 -6.68
CA MET A 62 -1.64 -6.89 -5.52
C MET A 62 -1.47 -5.95 -4.32
N VAL A 63 -2.55 -5.76 -3.57
CA VAL A 63 -2.52 -5.14 -2.23
C VAL A 63 -3.33 -6.00 -1.27
N ARG A 64 -2.87 -6.07 -0.01
CA ARG A 64 -3.57 -6.75 1.08
C ARG A 64 -4.10 -5.71 2.05
N ILE A 65 -5.33 -5.90 2.51
CA ILE A 65 -6.00 -4.99 3.44
C ILE A 65 -6.31 -5.74 4.72
N PHE A 66 -5.91 -5.18 5.85
CA PHE A 66 -6.20 -5.70 7.18
C PHE A 66 -7.24 -4.84 7.90
N ALA A 67 -8.06 -5.47 8.74
CA ALA A 67 -8.93 -4.80 9.71
C ALA A 67 -9.06 -5.63 11.00
N SER A 68 -9.72 -5.03 12.01
CA SER A 68 -10.09 -5.71 13.26
C SER A 68 -11.12 -6.80 13.04
N ASP A 69 -12.13 -6.50 12.23
CA ASP A 69 -13.35 -7.29 12.13
C ASP A 69 -13.72 -7.54 10.68
N ARG A 70 -14.32 -8.70 10.44
CA ARG A 70 -14.70 -9.12 9.10
C ARG A 70 -15.78 -8.22 8.50
N GLU A 71 -16.70 -7.72 9.32
CA GLU A 71 -17.79 -6.83 8.87
C GLU A 71 -17.25 -5.57 8.18
N ASP A 72 -16.16 -5.00 8.68
CA ASP A 72 -15.52 -3.83 8.07
C ASP A 72 -14.90 -4.15 6.71
N LEU A 73 -14.34 -5.36 6.53
CA LEU A 73 -13.80 -5.81 5.25
C LEU A 73 -14.91 -6.18 4.26
N ASP A 74 -16.00 -6.81 4.71
CA ASP A 74 -17.16 -7.12 3.88
C ASP A 74 -17.83 -5.81 3.38
N ALA A 75 -17.99 -4.81 4.25
CA ALA A 75 -18.48 -3.48 3.86
C ALA A 75 -17.54 -2.75 2.88
N LEU A 76 -16.23 -2.86 3.09
CA LEU A 76 -15.23 -2.31 2.16
C LEU A 76 -15.32 -3.00 0.80
N ALA A 77 -15.38 -4.33 0.76
CA ALA A 77 -15.49 -5.12 -0.46
C ALA A 77 -16.78 -4.77 -1.23
N ALA A 78 -17.92 -4.64 -0.54
CA ALA A 78 -19.16 -4.19 -1.14
C ALA A 78 -19.04 -2.78 -1.76
N SER A 79 -18.41 -1.84 -1.06
CA SER A 79 -18.17 -0.48 -1.58
C SER A 79 -17.26 -0.47 -2.81
N LEU A 80 -16.22 -1.30 -2.77
CA LEU A 80 -15.27 -1.47 -3.86
C LEU A 80 -15.91 -2.10 -5.10
N ALA A 81 -16.78 -3.10 -4.93
CA ALA A 81 -17.47 -3.78 -6.03
C ALA A 81 -18.40 -2.85 -6.84
N GLN A 82 -18.83 -1.72 -6.27
CA GLN A 82 -19.60 -0.69 -6.99
C GLN A 82 -18.76 0.20 -7.90
N LEU A 83 -17.43 0.17 -7.77
CA LEU A 83 -16.53 0.98 -8.58
C LEU A 83 -16.23 0.26 -9.91
N PRO A 84 -16.52 0.87 -11.09
CA PRO A 84 -16.38 0.20 -12.38
C PRO A 84 -15.00 -0.43 -12.59
N TRP A 85 -13.94 0.31 -12.27
CA TRP A 85 -12.58 -0.21 -12.44
C TRP A 85 -12.30 -1.42 -11.55
N MET A 86 -12.80 -1.44 -10.31
CA MET A 86 -12.57 -2.56 -9.40
C MET A 86 -13.37 -3.80 -9.82
N ARG A 87 -14.62 -3.62 -10.27
CA ARG A 87 -15.46 -4.69 -10.80
C ARG A 87 -14.86 -5.34 -12.05
N ASP A 88 -14.34 -4.52 -12.95
CA ASP A 88 -13.94 -4.97 -14.29
C ASP A 88 -12.46 -5.42 -14.36
N TYR A 89 -11.59 -4.89 -13.47
CA TYR A 89 -10.13 -5.08 -13.56
C TYR A 89 -9.47 -5.57 -12.27
N ALA A 90 -10.24 -5.94 -11.25
CA ALA A 90 -9.69 -6.50 -10.03
C ALA A 90 -10.49 -7.69 -9.52
N ARG A 91 -9.79 -8.61 -8.87
CA ARG A 91 -10.33 -9.72 -8.12
C ARG A 91 -10.23 -9.38 -6.63
N LEU A 92 -11.39 -9.26 -5.99
CA LEU A 92 -11.50 -9.14 -4.55
C LEU A 92 -11.57 -10.55 -3.95
N HIS A 93 -10.59 -10.91 -3.13
CA HIS A 93 -10.60 -12.16 -2.40
C HIS A 93 -11.55 -12.09 -1.20
N TYR A 94 -11.96 -13.25 -0.72
CA TYR A 94 -12.80 -13.35 0.49
C TYR A 94 -11.96 -13.07 1.75
N PRO A 95 -12.52 -12.40 2.79
CA PRO A 95 -11.82 -12.19 4.04
C PRO A 95 -11.39 -13.48 4.74
N VAL A 96 -10.13 -13.51 5.16
CA VAL A 96 -9.49 -14.61 5.87
C VAL A 96 -9.06 -14.12 7.24
N THR A 97 -9.21 -14.97 8.26
CA THR A 97 -8.71 -14.71 9.61
C THR A 97 -7.21 -14.92 9.69
N VAL A 98 -6.53 -14.01 10.39
CA VAL A 98 -5.16 -14.21 10.86
C VAL A 98 -5.24 -15.10 12.09
N SER A 99 -4.42 -16.16 12.12
CA SER A 99 -4.30 -17.03 13.29
C SER A 99 -3.90 -16.22 14.53
N GLU A 100 -4.55 -16.45 15.67
CA GLU A 100 -4.20 -15.78 16.93
C GLU A 100 -2.76 -16.13 17.35
N ASP A 101 -2.35 -17.38 17.13
CA ASP A 101 -0.99 -17.86 17.38
C ASP A 101 -0.04 -17.65 16.19
N TYR A 102 -0.27 -16.62 15.37
CA TYR A 102 0.59 -16.35 14.22
C TYR A 102 2.04 -16.02 14.66
N GLY A 103 2.91 -17.03 14.58
CA GLY A 103 4.33 -16.93 14.91
C GLY A 103 5.25 -16.51 13.76
N GLY A 104 4.68 -16.08 12.63
CA GLY A 104 5.46 -15.64 11.46
C GLY A 104 5.99 -14.21 11.58
N ALA A 105 6.60 -13.71 10.51
CA ALA A 105 7.17 -12.37 10.47
C ALA A 105 6.09 -11.27 10.51
N TRP A 106 6.46 -10.13 11.08
CA TRP A 106 5.64 -8.93 11.17
C TRP A 106 6.37 -7.76 10.51
N VAL A 107 5.62 -6.93 9.78
CA VAL A 107 6.20 -5.85 8.97
C VAL A 107 5.40 -4.56 9.10
N ALA A 108 6.12 -3.46 9.19
CA ALA A 108 5.58 -2.11 9.09
C ALA A 108 5.75 -1.58 7.67
N PHE A 109 4.71 -0.93 7.14
CA PHE A 109 4.74 -0.26 5.84
C PHE A 109 4.70 1.25 6.04
N ARG A 110 5.83 1.91 5.75
CA ARG A 110 6.03 3.34 5.95
C ARG A 110 6.23 4.07 4.63
N ARG A 111 5.57 5.22 4.48
CA ARG A 111 5.82 6.09 3.33
C ARG A 111 7.25 6.62 3.39
N TYR A 112 8.05 6.30 2.38
CA TYR A 112 9.38 6.86 2.19
C TYR A 112 9.29 8.15 1.37
N ARG A 113 9.52 9.29 2.02
CA ARG A 113 9.32 10.59 1.38
C ARG A 113 10.54 10.99 0.55
N ILE A 114 10.34 11.07 -0.77
CA ILE A 114 11.29 11.69 -1.71
C ILE A 114 10.86 13.15 -1.90
N PRO A 115 11.70 14.14 -1.54
CA PRO A 115 11.36 15.55 -1.72
C PRO A 115 11.27 15.91 -3.20
N THR A 116 10.42 16.89 -3.53
CA THR A 116 10.40 17.49 -4.87
C THR A 116 11.57 18.45 -5.00
N LEU A 117 12.04 18.71 -6.23
CA LEU A 117 13.10 19.70 -6.47
C LEU A 117 12.72 21.08 -5.95
N LYS A 118 11.44 21.48 -6.07
CA LYS A 118 10.93 22.75 -5.54
C LYS A 118 10.94 22.83 -4.01
N SER A 119 10.89 21.69 -3.32
CA SER A 119 10.93 21.62 -1.86
C SER A 119 12.35 21.57 -1.30
N ASP A 120 13.37 21.49 -2.16
CA ASP A 120 14.75 21.53 -1.72
C ASP A 120 15.11 22.95 -1.26
N ARG A 121 15.60 23.04 -0.03
CA ARG A 121 16.02 24.32 0.57
C ARG A 121 17.46 24.66 0.19
N LYS A 122 18.21 23.70 -0.37
CA LYS A 122 19.61 23.89 -0.77
C LYS A 122 19.70 24.49 -2.17
N THR A 123 20.66 25.40 -2.35
CA THR A 123 20.95 26.09 -3.62
C THR A 123 22.35 25.74 -4.14
N GLY A 124 22.66 26.13 -5.38
CA GLY A 124 23.98 25.90 -5.98
C GLY A 124 24.29 24.42 -6.19
N ALA A 125 25.55 24.02 -5.96
CA ALA A 125 26.03 22.66 -6.19
C ALA A 125 25.35 21.58 -5.32
N GLU A 126 24.71 21.98 -4.22
CA GLU A 126 24.01 21.06 -3.32
C GLU A 126 22.52 20.87 -3.64
N ALA A 127 21.97 21.66 -4.57
CA ALA A 127 20.58 21.58 -4.97
C ALA A 127 20.26 20.20 -5.58
N GLY A 128 19.21 19.54 -5.10
CA GLY A 128 18.75 18.25 -5.61
C GLY A 128 19.51 17.03 -5.07
N GLN A 129 20.63 17.21 -4.35
CA GLN A 129 21.43 16.09 -3.82
C GLN A 129 20.64 15.23 -2.83
N LEU A 130 19.79 15.85 -1.99
CA LEU A 130 18.94 15.11 -1.06
C LEU A 130 17.96 14.20 -1.82
N ARG A 131 17.32 14.73 -2.87
CA ARG A 131 16.40 13.97 -3.72
C ARG A 131 17.13 12.80 -4.39
N GLN A 132 18.30 13.05 -4.98
CA GLN A 132 19.11 12.03 -5.63
C GLN A 132 19.49 10.91 -4.64
N ARG A 133 19.98 11.26 -3.45
CA ARG A 133 20.30 10.29 -2.40
C ARG A 133 19.09 9.46 -1.97
N ARG A 134 17.91 10.07 -1.85
CA ARG A 134 16.66 9.35 -1.51
C ARG A 134 16.24 8.40 -2.63
N ILE A 135 16.37 8.79 -3.90
CA ILE A 135 16.09 7.91 -5.06
C ILE A 135 17.05 6.73 -5.08
N LEU A 136 18.35 6.97 -4.92
CA LEU A 136 19.36 5.91 -4.86
C LEU A 136 19.11 4.97 -3.68
N GLY A 137 18.70 5.50 -2.52
CA GLY A 137 18.30 4.69 -1.37
C GLY A 137 17.08 3.80 -1.67
N MET A 138 16.05 4.36 -2.29
CA MET A 138 14.86 3.61 -2.71
C MET A 138 15.21 2.46 -3.67
N GLN A 139 16.10 2.72 -4.65
CA GLN A 139 16.56 1.71 -5.61
C GLN A 139 17.42 0.62 -4.95
N LYS A 140 18.36 1.02 -4.09
CA LYS A 140 19.25 0.11 -3.36
C LYS A 140 18.47 -0.84 -2.44
N GLU A 141 17.47 -0.32 -1.74
CA GLU A 141 16.60 -1.09 -0.86
C GLU A 141 15.48 -1.83 -1.61
N LYS A 142 15.38 -1.67 -2.94
CA LYS A 142 14.32 -2.23 -3.80
C LYS A 142 12.92 -2.00 -3.23
N MET A 143 12.69 -0.78 -2.74
CA MET A 143 11.42 -0.43 -2.10
C MET A 143 10.25 -0.58 -3.06
N ASP A 144 9.14 -1.06 -2.54
CA ASP A 144 7.87 -1.00 -3.24
C ASP A 144 7.41 0.44 -3.41
N TYR A 145 6.62 0.67 -4.45
CA TYR A 145 6.01 1.96 -4.68
C TYR A 145 4.69 1.83 -5.43
N PHE A 146 3.94 2.93 -5.36
CA PHE A 146 2.72 3.18 -6.11
C PHE A 146 2.95 4.36 -7.05
N VAL A 147 2.39 4.30 -8.25
CA VAL A 147 2.28 5.46 -9.15
C VAL A 147 0.88 6.04 -8.99
N VAL A 148 0.77 7.19 -8.33
CA VAL A 148 -0.51 7.76 -7.88
C VAL A 148 -0.80 9.06 -8.62
N ASN A 149 -2.07 9.26 -8.95
CA ASN A 149 -2.58 10.51 -9.50
C ASN A 149 -3.42 11.18 -8.43
N SER A 150 -2.97 12.33 -7.93
CA SER A 150 -3.70 13.10 -6.93
C SER A 150 -5.01 13.63 -7.53
N ARG A 151 -6.15 13.30 -6.92
CA ARG A 151 -7.46 13.83 -7.35
C ARG A 151 -7.58 15.34 -7.10
N SER A 152 -6.99 15.85 -6.01
CA SER A 152 -7.12 17.27 -5.63
C SER A 152 -6.18 18.20 -6.36
N THR A 153 -5.00 17.71 -6.77
CA THR A 153 -3.97 18.55 -7.42
C THR A 153 -3.70 18.16 -8.86
N GLY A 154 -4.26 17.06 -9.36
CA GLY A 154 -3.96 16.50 -10.69
C GLY A 154 -2.51 16.01 -10.84
N GLN A 155 -1.70 16.07 -9.79
CA GLN A 155 -0.28 15.73 -9.86
C GLN A 155 -0.06 14.23 -9.85
N HIS A 156 0.79 13.78 -10.77
CA HIS A 156 1.33 12.44 -10.80
C HIS A 156 2.56 12.37 -9.88
N PHE A 157 2.58 11.42 -8.96
CA PHE A 157 3.72 11.23 -8.08
C PHE A 157 3.93 9.76 -7.68
N THR A 158 5.18 9.44 -7.36
CA THR A 158 5.54 8.12 -6.81
C THR A 158 5.38 8.14 -5.30
N LEU A 159 4.58 7.23 -4.76
CA LEU A 159 4.49 6.97 -3.33
C LEU A 159 5.35 5.73 -3.02
N ALA A 160 6.61 5.97 -2.64
CA ALA A 160 7.51 4.91 -2.20
C ALA A 160 7.13 4.44 -0.78
N VAL A 161 7.20 3.14 -0.57
CA VAL A 161 6.89 2.48 0.71
C VAL A 161 8.08 1.64 1.11
N ARG A 162 8.64 1.98 2.27
CA ARG A 162 9.65 1.18 2.93
C ARG A 162 8.96 0.14 3.80
N ARG A 163 9.43 -1.09 3.67
CA ARG A 163 9.08 -2.22 4.51
C ARG A 163 10.10 -2.34 5.64
N GLU A 164 9.66 -2.37 6.89
CA GLU A 164 10.51 -2.48 8.07
C GLU A 164 10.06 -3.68 8.90
N SER A 165 10.95 -4.63 9.19
CA SER A 165 10.63 -5.74 10.08
C SER A 165 10.33 -5.23 11.49
N GLY A 166 9.40 -5.89 12.18
CA GLY A 166 9.03 -5.52 13.54
C GLY A 166 8.34 -6.65 14.29
N THR A 167 7.64 -6.28 15.34
CA THR A 167 6.93 -7.19 16.25
C THR A 167 5.42 -6.98 16.16
N PRO A 168 4.61 -7.94 16.64
CA PRO A 168 3.16 -7.75 16.76
C PRO A 168 2.80 -6.44 17.48
N PRO A 169 1.73 -5.75 17.06
CA PRO A 169 1.30 -4.53 17.72
C PRO A 169 0.79 -4.83 19.14
N GLN A 170 1.28 -4.08 20.12
CA GLN A 170 0.85 -4.18 21.52
C GLN A 170 -0.35 -3.27 21.85
N ALA A 171 -0.65 -2.33 20.96
CA ALA A 171 -1.74 -1.37 21.09
C ALA A 171 -2.46 -1.25 19.75
N GLU A 172 -3.60 -0.54 19.74
CA GLU A 172 -4.34 -0.31 18.52
C GLU A 172 -3.47 0.37 17.44
N CYS A 173 -3.51 -0.21 16.25
CA CYS A 173 -2.91 0.36 15.06
C CYS A 173 -3.74 1.59 14.64
N LEU A 174 -3.03 2.68 14.32
CA LEU A 174 -3.63 3.91 13.79
C LEU A 174 -3.12 4.21 12.35
N PRO A 175 -3.55 3.41 11.34
CA PRO A 175 -3.23 3.68 9.94
C PRO A 175 -3.67 5.06 9.47
N ASN A 176 -2.89 5.68 8.59
CA ASN A 176 -3.31 6.90 7.91
C ASN A 176 -4.33 6.59 6.78
N SER A 177 -4.75 7.62 6.04
CA SER A 177 -5.72 7.47 4.93
C SER A 177 -5.20 6.70 3.71
N TYR A 178 -3.95 6.24 3.72
CA TYR A 178 -3.41 5.27 2.75
C TYR A 178 -3.29 3.85 3.34
N GLY A 179 -3.70 3.65 4.60
CA GLY A 179 -3.52 2.40 5.33
C GLY A 179 -2.08 2.17 5.81
N LEU A 180 -1.21 3.18 5.73
CA LEU A 180 0.22 3.07 6.06
C LEU A 180 0.51 3.64 7.45
N CYS A 181 1.69 3.30 8.00
CA CYS A 181 2.20 3.95 9.21
C CYS A 181 2.44 5.45 8.98
N SER A 182 2.22 6.24 10.04
CA SER A 182 2.62 7.65 10.07
C SER A 182 3.95 7.81 10.82
N ALA A 183 4.48 9.04 10.88
CA ALA A 183 5.68 9.32 11.67
C ALA A 183 5.47 9.08 13.17
N HIS A 184 4.24 9.29 13.65
CA HIS A 184 3.90 9.21 15.07
C HIS A 184 3.26 7.88 15.45
N ASN A 185 2.66 7.17 14.49
CA ASN A 185 1.97 5.90 14.72
C ASN A 185 2.63 4.80 13.89
N LEU A 186 3.55 4.09 14.53
CA LEU A 186 4.14 2.86 14.01
C LEU A 186 3.29 1.67 14.43
N PHE A 187 3.02 0.78 13.48
CA PHE A 187 2.42 -0.51 13.75
C PHE A 187 2.91 -1.52 12.72
N CYS A 188 2.83 -2.80 13.07
CA CYS A 188 3.14 -3.87 12.14
C CYS A 188 1.89 -4.68 11.83
N VAL A 189 1.89 -5.30 10.65
CA VAL A 189 0.88 -6.27 10.23
C VAL A 189 1.57 -7.62 9.94
N PRO A 190 0.82 -8.74 9.97
CA PRO A 190 1.32 -10.05 9.61
C PRO A 190 1.89 -10.08 8.18
N ASP A 191 3.08 -10.63 8.02
CA ASP A 191 3.74 -10.82 6.73
C ASP A 191 3.38 -12.17 6.10
N LEU A 192 2.12 -12.29 5.70
CA LEU A 192 1.56 -13.52 5.14
C LEU A 192 1.94 -13.68 3.64
N PRO A 193 2.06 -14.92 3.12
CA PRO A 193 2.34 -15.19 1.70
C PRO A 193 1.18 -14.88 0.73
#